data_AF-A0A6N2NAM5-F1
#
_entry.id   AF-A0A6N2NAM5-F1
#
_cell.length_a   1.000
_cell.length_b   1.000
_cell.length_c   1.000
_cell.angle_alpha   90.00
_cell.angle_beta   90.00
_cell.angle_gamma   90.00
#
_symmetry.space_group_name_H-M   'P 1'
#
loop_
_entity.id
_entity.type
_entity.pdbx_description
1 polymer ?
#
loop_
_entity_poly.entity_id
_entity_poly.type
_entity_poly.pdbx_seq_one_letter_code
_entity_poly.pdbx_strand_id
1 'polypeptide(L)'
;MVMKFIVSSMVEVADLALQGQTAILEKDYSKLADLMNRNFDLRRSMFGDDALGSLNIEMVEVARRVGAASKFTGSGGAVVVFCPDGPSQVKLLEDACEEAGFVIQPVKVVPSYLNEDDLKTLSG
;
A
#
# COMPACT_ATOMS: atom_id res chain seq x y z
N MET A 1 3.59 18.94 -20.66
CA MET A 1 3.08 17.55 -20.70
C MET A 1 3.23 16.87 -19.34
N VAL A 2 4.43 16.89 -18.74
CA VAL A 2 4.71 16.34 -17.39
C VAL A 2 3.79 16.89 -16.28
N MET A 3 3.58 18.22 -16.20
CA MET A 3 2.72 18.81 -15.16
C MET A 3 1.28 18.27 -15.18
N LYS A 4 0.70 18.08 -16.38
CA LYS A 4 -0.66 17.52 -16.51
C LYS A 4 -0.72 16.08 -16.03
N PHE A 5 0.30 15.28 -16.34
CA PHE A 5 0.43 13.91 -15.88
C PHE A 5 0.48 13.82 -14.35
N ILE A 6 1.35 14.61 -13.70
CA ILE A 6 1.44 14.63 -12.23
C ILE A 6 0.10 15.00 -11.59
N VAL A 7 -0.56 16.05 -12.09
CA VAL A 7 -1.87 16.46 -11.56
C VAL A 7 -2.91 15.36 -11.72
N SER A 8 -3.01 14.72 -12.89
CA SER A 8 -3.96 13.62 -13.10
C SER A 8 -3.66 12.40 -12.22
N SER A 9 -2.38 12.04 -12.05
CA SER A 9 -1.98 10.92 -11.20
C SER A 9 -2.26 11.20 -9.72
N MET A 10 -2.12 12.44 -9.27
CA MET A 10 -2.49 12.82 -7.89
C MET A 10 -4.01 12.78 -7.66
N VAL A 11 -4.81 13.15 -8.67
CA VAL A 11 -6.27 12.96 -8.62
C VAL A 11 -6.63 11.48 -8.53
N GLU A 12 -5.97 10.62 -9.32
CA GLU A 12 -6.18 9.17 -9.24
C GLU A 12 -5.75 8.61 -7.87
N VAL A 13 -4.62 9.04 -7.32
CA VAL A 13 -4.18 8.64 -5.96
C VAL A 13 -5.23 8.98 -4.90
N ALA A 14 -5.89 10.14 -5.00
CA ALA A 14 -6.96 10.52 -4.08
C ALA A 14 -8.19 9.61 -4.25
N ASP A 15 -8.57 9.29 -5.48
CA ASP A 15 -9.67 8.38 -5.77
C ASP A 15 -9.41 6.94 -5.28
N LEU A 16 -8.17 6.45 -5.41
CA LEU A 16 -7.77 5.15 -4.86
C LEU A 16 -7.97 5.08 -3.34
N ALA A 17 -7.78 6.19 -2.62
CA ALA A 17 -8.00 6.23 -1.17
C ALA A 17 -9.49 6.12 -0.82
N LEU A 18 -10.36 6.80 -1.58
CA LEU A 18 -11.82 6.69 -1.44
C LEU A 18 -12.29 5.26 -1.74
N GLN A 19 -11.85 4.69 -2.86
CA GLN A 19 -12.14 3.29 -3.20
C GLN A 19 -11.60 2.32 -2.15
N GLY A 20 -10.44 2.63 -1.55
CA GLY A 20 -9.85 1.81 -0.49
C GLY A 20 -10.70 1.78 0.78
N GLN A 21 -11.28 2.92 1.16
CA GLN A 21 -12.25 2.99 2.25
C GLN A 21 -13.46 2.09 1.95
N THR A 22 -14.06 2.22 0.77
CA THR A 22 -15.19 1.38 0.35
C THR A 22 -14.82 -0.11 0.39
N ALA A 23 -13.67 -0.49 -0.18
CA ALA A 23 -13.20 -1.88 -0.18
C ALA A 23 -13.03 -2.45 1.24
N ILE A 24 -12.54 -1.65 2.20
CA ILE A 24 -12.45 -2.06 3.60
C ILE A 24 -13.84 -2.27 4.22
N LEU A 25 -14.77 -1.34 4.00
CA LEU A 25 -16.13 -1.41 4.57
C LEU A 25 -16.93 -2.60 4.00
N GLU A 26 -16.77 -2.87 2.72
CA GLU A 26 -17.41 -3.98 2.01
C GLU A 26 -16.67 -5.31 2.20
N LYS A 27 -15.49 -5.30 2.84
CA LYS A 27 -14.60 -6.45 3.03
C LYS A 27 -14.11 -7.06 1.71
N ASP A 28 -14.00 -6.24 0.66
CA ASP A 28 -13.38 -6.62 -0.61
C ASP A 28 -11.85 -6.49 -0.52
N TYR A 29 -11.25 -7.49 0.11
CA TYR A 29 -9.81 -7.52 0.33
C TYR A 29 -9.01 -7.73 -0.96
N SER A 30 -9.59 -8.34 -1.99
CA SER A 30 -8.94 -8.45 -3.31
C SER A 30 -8.81 -7.07 -3.94
N LYS A 31 -9.90 -6.29 -3.96
CA LYS A 31 -9.87 -4.92 -4.46
C LYS A 31 -8.91 -4.05 -3.65
N LEU A 32 -8.87 -4.19 -2.33
CA LEU A 32 -7.92 -3.46 -1.48
C LEU A 32 -6.47 -3.73 -1.89
N ALA A 33 -6.12 -5.00 -2.14
CA ALA A 33 -4.79 -5.40 -2.59
C ALA A 33 -4.42 -4.74 -3.93
N ASP A 34 -5.33 -4.74 -4.91
CA ASP A 34 -5.15 -4.09 -6.20
C ASP A 34 -4.93 -2.57 -6.07
N LEU A 35 -5.75 -1.91 -5.24
CA LEU A 35 -5.66 -0.48 -4.98
C LEU A 35 -4.33 -0.09 -4.32
N MET A 36 -3.85 -0.89 -3.36
CA MET A 36 -2.54 -0.70 -2.74
C MET A 36 -1.42 -0.77 -3.78
N ASN A 37 -1.47 -1.76 -4.66
CA ASN A 37 -0.46 -1.93 -5.69
C ASN A 37 -0.47 -0.76 -6.68
N ARG A 38 -1.65 -0.40 -7.17
CA ARG A 38 -1.85 0.72 -8.10
C ARG A 38 -1.35 2.04 -7.53
N ASN A 39 -1.55 2.27 -6.22
CA ASN A 39 -1.06 3.48 -5.55
C ASN A 39 0.47 3.61 -5.64
N PHE A 40 1.20 2.52 -5.43
CA PHE A 40 2.66 2.53 -5.59
C PHE A 40 3.06 2.68 -7.04
N ASP A 41 2.38 2.03 -7.98
CA ASP A 41 2.71 2.11 -9.41
C ASP A 41 2.58 3.56 -9.92
N LEU A 42 1.52 4.27 -9.50
CA LEU A 42 1.36 5.70 -9.76
C LEU A 42 2.52 6.50 -9.17
N ARG A 43 2.89 6.25 -7.92
CA ARG A 43 4.03 6.92 -7.30
C ARG A 43 5.31 6.67 -8.09
N ARG A 44 5.61 5.43 -8.46
CA ARG A 44 6.79 5.08 -9.27
C ARG A 44 6.77 5.77 -10.62
N SER A 45 5.63 5.84 -11.29
CA SER A 45 5.49 6.55 -12.56
C SER A 45 5.68 8.07 -12.45
N MET A 46 5.29 8.68 -11.33
CA MET A 46 5.42 10.13 -11.10
C MET A 46 6.84 10.54 -10.74
N PHE A 47 7.52 9.78 -9.89
CA PHE A 47 8.82 10.16 -9.32
C PHE A 47 10.01 9.49 -10.02
N GLY A 48 9.81 8.32 -10.63
CA GLY A 48 10.87 7.52 -11.23
C GLY A 48 11.73 6.77 -10.20
N ASP A 49 12.48 5.79 -10.69
CA ASP A 49 13.22 4.86 -9.85
C ASP A 49 14.38 5.53 -9.10
N ASP A 50 15.04 6.53 -9.71
CA ASP A 50 16.13 7.29 -9.09
C ASP A 50 15.69 8.01 -7.81
N ALA A 51 14.47 8.57 -7.82
CA ALA A 51 13.93 9.29 -6.68
C ALA A 51 13.39 8.35 -5.58
N LEU A 52 12.89 7.16 -5.96
CA LEU A 52 12.36 6.20 -5.01
C LEU A 52 13.44 5.33 -4.37
N GLY A 53 14.56 5.12 -5.07
CA GLY A 53 15.68 4.32 -4.62
C GLY A 53 15.44 2.81 -4.80
N SER A 54 16.42 2.13 -5.38
CA SER A 54 16.36 0.70 -5.71
C SER A 54 16.03 -0.18 -4.50
N LEU A 55 16.59 0.11 -3.32
CA LEU A 55 16.33 -0.65 -2.10
C LEU A 55 14.86 -0.58 -1.65
N ASN A 56 14.24 0.61 -1.75
CA ASN A 56 12.83 0.76 -1.37
C ASN A 56 11.89 0.09 -2.38
N ILE A 57 12.24 0.16 -3.67
CA ILE A 57 11.51 -0.55 -4.72
C ILE A 57 11.62 -2.05 -4.47
N GLU A 58 12.82 -2.57 -4.19
CA GLU A 58 13.02 -3.98 -3.94
C GLU A 58 12.21 -4.49 -2.74
N MET A 59 12.07 -3.70 -1.66
CA MET A 59 11.17 -4.05 -0.55
C MET A 59 9.72 -4.28 -1.01
N VAL A 60 9.20 -3.47 -1.95
CA VAL A 60 7.87 -3.65 -2.52
C VAL A 60 7.81 -4.90 -3.39
N GLU A 61 8.80 -5.08 -4.26
CA GLU A 61 8.80 -6.17 -5.24
C GLU A 61 8.97 -7.55 -4.56
N VAL A 62 9.78 -7.67 -3.51
CA VAL A 62 9.92 -8.91 -2.72
C VAL A 62 8.56 -9.38 -2.20
N ALA A 63 7.77 -8.46 -1.63
CA ALA A 63 6.43 -8.79 -1.16
C ALA A 63 5.48 -9.18 -2.31
N ARG A 64 5.56 -8.49 -3.45
CA ARG A 64 4.70 -8.78 -4.61
C ARG A 64 5.02 -10.13 -5.28
N ARG A 65 6.26 -10.60 -5.23
CA ARG A 65 6.66 -11.91 -5.78
C ARG A 65 5.94 -13.08 -5.13
N VAL A 66 5.52 -12.95 -3.87
CA VAL A 66 4.73 -13.96 -3.15
C VAL A 66 3.22 -13.74 -3.26
N GLY A 67 2.79 -12.84 -4.14
CA GLY A 67 1.38 -12.50 -4.36
C GLY A 67 0.79 -11.50 -3.37
N ALA A 68 1.56 -11.00 -2.40
CA ALA A 68 1.08 -9.99 -1.46
C ALA A 68 0.99 -8.61 -2.13
N ALA A 69 0.09 -7.76 -1.66
CA ALA A 69 0.08 -6.36 -2.07
C ALA A 69 1.06 -5.56 -1.22
N SER A 70 1.80 -4.64 -1.85
CA SER A 70 2.74 -3.79 -1.14
C SER A 70 2.86 -2.41 -1.76
N LYS A 71 3.06 -1.43 -0.87
CA LYS A 71 3.31 -0.02 -1.20
C LYS A 71 4.12 0.67 -0.11
N PHE A 72 4.64 1.85 -0.42
CA PHE A 72 5.31 2.70 0.57
C PHE A 72 4.34 3.15 1.67
N THR A 73 4.87 3.27 2.89
CA THR A 73 4.19 3.81 4.09
C THR A 73 4.58 5.25 4.42
N GLY A 74 5.21 5.96 3.48
CA GLY A 74 5.69 7.32 3.71
C GLY A 74 6.75 7.73 2.71
N SER A 75 7.79 8.41 3.17
CA SER A 75 8.92 8.88 2.35
C SER A 75 9.86 7.75 1.90
N GLY A 76 9.93 6.62 2.62
CA GLY A 76 10.80 5.49 2.33
C GLY A 76 11.30 4.83 3.62
N GLY A 77 12.20 3.85 3.52
CA GLY A 77 12.76 3.14 4.68
C GLY A 77 11.86 2.06 5.29
N ALA A 78 10.60 2.00 4.86
CA ALA A 78 9.66 0.91 5.16
C ALA A 78 8.57 0.83 4.08
N VAL A 79 7.96 -0.35 3.98
CA VAL A 79 6.77 -0.62 3.15
C VAL A 79 5.70 -1.25 4.02
N VAL A 80 4.44 -1.14 3.61
CA VAL A 80 3.33 -1.92 4.17
C VAL A 80 3.07 -3.06 3.22
N VAL A 81 2.79 -4.23 3.79
CA VAL A 81 2.42 -5.42 3.04
C VAL A 81 1.06 -5.90 3.54
N PHE A 82 0.20 -6.27 2.60
CA PHE A 82 -1.10 -6.88 2.86
C PHE A 82 -1.14 -8.25 2.18
N CYS A 83 -1.41 -9.29 2.96
CA CYS A 83 -1.46 -10.68 2.50
C CYS A 83 -2.93 -11.15 2.43
N PRO A 84 -3.63 -10.98 1.29
CA PRO A 84 -5.04 -11.38 1.17
C PRO A 84 -5.27 -12.89 1.31
N ASP A 85 -4.25 -13.72 1.01
CA ASP A 85 -4.35 -15.18 1.07
C ASP A 85 -4.04 -15.75 2.47
N GLY A 86 -3.85 -14.88 3.45
CA GLY A 86 -3.76 -15.26 4.86
C GLY A 86 -2.40 -15.85 5.28
N PRO A 87 -2.37 -16.69 6.34
CA PRO A 87 -1.14 -17.07 7.02
C PRO A 87 -0.10 -17.80 6.16
N SER A 88 -0.51 -18.57 5.16
CA SER A 88 0.43 -19.24 4.25
C SER A 88 1.22 -18.23 3.41
N GLN A 89 0.57 -17.18 2.92
CA GLN A 89 1.24 -16.10 2.19
C GLN A 89 2.10 -15.23 3.12
N VAL A 90 1.68 -15.03 4.37
CA VAL A 90 2.53 -14.39 5.39
C VAL A 90 3.82 -15.18 5.58
N LYS A 91 3.76 -16.51 5.63
CA LYS A 91 4.97 -17.33 5.75
C LYS A 91 5.89 -17.18 4.54
N LEU A 92 5.35 -17.19 3.32
CA LEU A 92 6.13 -16.95 2.10
C LEU A 92 6.77 -15.56 2.10
N LEU A 93 6.06 -14.54 2.60
CA LEU A 93 6.58 -13.19 2.74
C LEU A 93 7.75 -13.15 3.74
N GLU A 94 7.61 -13.80 4.89
CA GLU A 94 8.67 -13.90 5.90
C GLU A 94 9.94 -14.51 5.32
N ASP A 95 9.82 -15.64 4.63
CA ASP A 95 10.95 -16.35 4.03
C ASP A 95 11.62 -15.49 2.93
N ALA A 96 10.82 -14.85 2.07
CA ALA A 96 11.33 -13.99 1.00
C ALA A 96 12.01 -12.71 1.53
N CYS A 97 11.47 -12.12 2.61
CA CYS A 97 12.09 -10.97 3.27
C CYS A 97 13.40 -11.35 3.96
N GLU A 98 13.45 -12.48 4.67
CA GLU A 98 14.67 -12.97 5.31
C GLU A 98 15.78 -13.21 4.28
N GLU A 99 15.47 -13.88 3.17
CA GLU A 99 16.41 -14.11 2.06
C GLU A 99 16.93 -12.79 1.45
N ALA A 100 16.05 -11.79 1.32
CA ALA A 100 16.40 -10.46 0.82
C ALA A 100 17.10 -9.56 1.86
N GLY A 101 17.24 -10.00 3.12
CA GLY A 101 17.85 -9.22 4.20
C GLY A 101 16.95 -8.13 4.81
N PHE A 102 15.64 -8.25 4.65
CA PHE A 102 14.64 -7.35 5.24
C PHE A 102 14.06 -7.91 6.54
N VAL A 103 13.70 -7.01 7.45
CA VAL A 103 13.04 -7.35 8.72
C VAL A 103 11.55 -7.01 8.62
N ILE A 104 10.71 -7.93 9.07
CA ILE A 104 9.26 -7.74 9.14
C ILE A 104 8.85 -7.38 10.57
N GLN A 105 7.95 -6.40 10.68
CA GLN A 105 7.28 -6.07 11.94
C GLN A 105 5.77 -6.19 11.75
N PRO A 106 5.05 -7.00 12.57
CA PRO A 106 3.60 -7.10 12.50
C PRO A 106 2.94 -5.75 12.76
N VAL A 107 2.03 -5.35 11.86
CA VAL A 107 1.24 -4.13 12.01
C VAL A 107 0.20 -4.34 13.12
N LYS A 108 0.20 -3.47 14.12
CA LYS A 108 -0.83 -3.44 15.15
C LYS A 108 -1.91 -2.43 14.76
N VAL A 109 -3.07 -2.94 14.33
CA VAL A 109 -4.25 -2.10 14.11
C VAL A 109 -4.85 -1.74 15.47
N VAL A 110 -4.97 -0.45 15.76
CA VAL A 110 -5.57 0.06 16.99
C VAL A 110 -7.01 0.52 16.72
N PRO A 111 -7.92 0.45 17.71
CA PRO A 111 -9.25 1.02 17.58
C PRO A 111 -9.18 2.49 17.20
N SER A 112 -10.17 2.96 16.45
CA SER A 112 -10.31 4.37 16.14
C SER A 112 -10.44 5.18 17.44
N TYR A 113 -9.71 6.29 17.52
CA TYR A 113 -9.92 7.31 18.54
C TYR A 113 -11.06 8.27 18.19
N LEU A 114 -11.60 8.16 16.98
CA LEU A 114 -12.72 8.96 16.51
C LEU A 114 -14.01 8.52 17.21
N ASN A 115 -14.75 9.49 17.72
CA ASN A 115 -16.06 9.26 18.30
C ASN A 115 -17.15 9.21 17.21
N GLU A 116 -18.40 8.93 17.60
CA GLU A 116 -19.51 8.84 16.63
C GLU A 116 -19.76 10.15 15.87
N ASP A 117 -19.45 11.30 16.45
CA ASP A 117 -19.62 12.60 15.79
C ASP A 117 -18.51 12.88 14.77
N ASP A 118 -17.28 12.45 15.06
CA ASP A 118 -16.16 12.45 14.10
C ASP A 118 -16.45 11.52 12.90
N LEU A 119 -17.09 10.37 13.13
CA LEU A 119 -17.46 9.45 12.05
C LEU A 119 -18.56 10.02 11.13
N LYS A 120 -19.52 10.77 11.69
CA LYS A 120 -20.59 11.43 10.90
C LYS A 120 -20.03 12.49 9.95
N THR A 121 -18.97 13.20 10.35
CA THR A 121 -18.33 14.23 9.50
C THR A 121 -17.46 13.64 8.38
N LEU A 122 -17.00 12.39 8.51
CA LEU A 122 -16.28 11.65 7.45
C LEU A 122 -17.20 11.03 6.39
N SER A 123 -18.52 11.04 6.62
CA SER A 123 -19.53 10.45 5.73
C SER A 123 -20.10 11.46 4.73
N GLY A 124 -19.64 12.71 4.74
CA GLY A 124 -20.19 13.85 4.00
C GLY A 124 -19.25 14.42 2.94
#